data_AF-A0A1C3NW44-F1
#
_entry.id   AF-A0A1C3NW44-F1
#
_cell.length_a   1.000
_cell.length_b   1.000
_cell.length_c   1.000
_cell.angle_alpha   90.00
_cell.angle_beta   90.00
_cell.angle_gamma   90.00
#
_symmetry.space_group_name_H-M   'P 1'
#
loop_
_entity.id
_entity.type
_entity.pdbx_description
1 polymer ?
#
loop_
_entity_poly.entity_id
_entity_poly.type
_entity_poly.pdbx_seq_one_letter_code
_entity_poly.pdbx_strand_id
1 'polypeptide(L)' 'MNLLGAINRVGTTVVMATHNAALVDTMRRRVVELEHGALVRDQACGGYGPAL' A
#
# COMPACT_ATOMS: atom_id res chain seq x y z
N MET A 1 15.22 -4.52 0.11
CA MET A 1 14.73 -3.49 1.06
C MET A 1 14.85 -2.12 0.40
N ASN A 2 13.77 -1.35 0.32
CA ASN A 2 13.80 0.05 -0.14
C ASN A 2 13.92 1.02 1.07
N LEU A 3 14.33 2.27 0.82
CA LEU A 3 14.52 3.31 1.86
C LEU A 3 13.29 3.48 2.75
N LEU A 4 12.10 3.53 2.15
CA LEU A 4 10.84 3.73 2.87
C LEU A 4 10.52 2.55 3.81
N GLY A 5 10.86 1.33 3.40
CA GLY A 5 10.78 0.15 4.24
C GLY A 5 11.81 0.13 5.38
N ALA A 6 12.94 0.83 5.24
CA ALA A 6 13.89 1.02 6.34
C ALA A 6 13.33 2.04 7.36
N ILE A 7 12.86 3.19 6.90
CA ILE A 7 12.23 4.23 7.73
C ILE A 7 11.05 3.66 8.53
N ASN A 8 10.18 2.91 7.87
CA ASN A 8 9.02 2.32 8.54
C ASN A 8 9.40 1.29 9.62
N ARG A 9 10.52 0.59 9.47
CA ARG A 9 11.02 -0.38 10.46
C ARG A 9 11.54 0.27 11.74
N VAL A 10 11.95 1.53 11.67
CA VAL A 10 12.40 2.32 12.83
C VAL A 10 11.21 2.94 13.59
N GLY A 11 9.97 2.60 13.19
CA GLY A 11 8.75 3.01 13.90
C GLY A 11 8.04 4.23 13.29
N THR A 12 8.55 4.79 12.20
CA THR A 12 7.87 5.87 11.49
C THR A 12 6.67 5.31 10.71
N THR A 13 5.48 5.89 10.89
CA THR A 13 4.35 5.59 10.00
C THR A 13 4.61 6.23 8.64
N VAL A 14 4.59 5.40 7.58
CA VAL A 14 4.78 5.86 6.19
C VAL A 14 3.47 5.68 5.43
N VAL A 15 2.95 6.77 4.86
CA VAL A 15 1.83 6.75 3.91
C VAL A 15 2.40 7.05 2.53
N MET A 16 2.04 6.24 1.53
CA MET A 16 2.47 6.39 0.15
C MET A 16 1.24 6.40 -0.77
N ALA A 17 1.14 7.41 -1.62
CA ALA A 17 0.25 7.40 -2.77
C ALA A 17 1.07 7.06 -4.03
N THR A 18 0.64 6.07 -4.80
CA THR A 18 1.37 5.61 -6.00
C THR A 18 0.42 4.98 -7.01
N HIS A 19 0.75 5.09 -8.30
CA HIS A 19 0.12 4.33 -9.38
C HIS A 19 0.92 3.06 -9.75
N ASN A 20 2.03 2.77 -9.07
CA ASN A 20 2.86 1.60 -9.38
C ASN A 20 2.32 0.34 -8.68
N ALA A 21 1.48 -0.42 -9.39
CA ALA A 21 0.90 -1.67 -8.90
C ALA A 21 1.95 -2.70 -8.45
N ALA A 22 3.01 -2.90 -9.25
CA ALA A 22 4.06 -3.88 -8.94
C ALA A 22 4.81 -3.57 -7.64
N LEU A 23 5.00 -2.28 -7.32
CA LEU A 23 5.59 -1.87 -6.05
C LEU A 23 4.66 -2.19 -4.87
N VAL A 24 3.36 -1.92 -5.01
CA VAL A 24 2.35 -2.23 -4.00
C VAL A 24 2.33 -3.73 -3.70
N ASP A 25 2.32 -4.56 -4.75
CA ASP A 25 2.39 -6.02 -4.68
C ASP A 25 3.64 -6.54 -3.96
N THR A 26 4.77 -5.90 -4.21
CA THR A 26 6.05 -6.31 -3.61
C THR A 26 6.12 -5.91 -2.14
N MET A 27 5.53 -4.77 -1.76
CA MET A 27 5.57 -4.27 -0.38
C MET A 27 4.65 -5.04 0.56
N ARG A 28 3.51 -5.57 0.07
CA ARG A 28 2.52 -6.34 0.84
C ARG A 28 2.14 -5.69 2.18
N ARG A 29 1.92 -4.38 2.16
CA ARG A 29 1.47 -3.58 3.32
C ARG A 29 -0.03 -3.30 3.20
N ARG A 30 -0.56 -2.46 4.09
CA ARG A 30 -1.94 -2.02 4.00
C ARG A 30 -2.17 -1.27 2.70
N VAL A 31 -3.19 -1.65 1.94
CA VAL A 31 -3.62 -0.97 0.71
C VAL A 31 -4.94 -0.29 1.00
N VAL A 32 -4.99 1.01 0.71
CA VAL A 32 -6.18 1.87 0.81
C VAL A 32 -6.44 2.37 -0.61
N GLU A 33 -7.51 1.91 -1.22
CA GLU A 33 -7.89 2.26 -2.60
C GLU A 33 -9.07 3.22 -2.60
N LEU A 34 -8.92 4.30 -3.35
CA LEU A 34 -9.93 5.33 -3.51
C LEU A 34 -10.39 5.37 -4.96
N GLU A 35 -11.70 5.46 -5.16
CA GLU A 35 -12.31 5.65 -6.47
C GLU A 35 -13.38 6.75 -6.36
N HIS A 36 -13.34 7.73 -7.26
CA HIS A 36 -14.30 8.86 -7.26
C HIS A 36 -14.49 9.56 -5.89
N GLY A 37 -13.44 9.62 -5.07
CA GLY A 37 -13.48 10.23 -3.73
C GLY A 37 -14.03 9.34 -2.62
N ALA A 38 -14.38 8.09 -2.91
CA ALA A 38 -14.84 7.10 -1.95
C ALA A 38 -13.78 6.02 -1.68
N LEU A 39 -13.74 5.51 -0.44
CA LEU A 39 -12.93 4.34 -0.08
C LEU A 39 -13.58 3.07 -0.62
N VAL A 40 -12.94 2.42 -1.58
CA VAL A 40 -13.44 1.18 -2.20
C VAL A 40 -12.70 -0.07 -1.72
N ARG A 41 -11.50 0.09 -1.16
CA ARG A 41 -10.72 -1.04 -0.62
C ARG A 41 -9.86 -0.64 0.56
N ASP A 42 -9.84 -1.52 1.57
CA ASP A 42 -8.95 -1.41 2.72
C ASP A 42 -8.50 -2.81 3.18
N GLN A 43 -7.23 -3.13 2.96
CA GLN A 43 -6.69 -4.47 3.21
C GLN A 43 -5.34 -4.39 3.91
N ALA A 44 -5.21 -4.98 5.10
CA ALA A 44 -4.00 -4.88 5.94
C ALA A 44 -2.72 -5.51 5.33
N CYS A 45 -2.87 -6.54 4.50
CA CYS A 45 -1.78 -7.22 3.79
C CYS A 45 -2.15 -7.37 2.30
N GLY A 46 -2.49 -6.26 1.64
CA GLY A 46 -2.96 -6.28 0.26
C GLY A 46 -1.82 -6.42 -0.75
N GLY A 47 -2.07 -7.16 -1.82
CA GLY A 47 -1.42 -6.97 -3.13
C GLY A 47 -2.41 -6.28 -4.08
N TYR A 48 -1.93 -5.62 -5.13
CA TYR A 48 -2.75 -5.19 -6.25
C TYR A 48 -3.41 -6.40 -6.93
N GLY A 49 -4.68 -6.65 -6.62
CA GLY A 49 -5.48 -7.70 -7.23
C GLY A 49 -6.96 -7.43 -6.96
N PRO A 50 -7.86 -7.78 -7.89
CA PRO A 50 -9.29 -7.63 -7.66
C PRO A 50 -9.66 -8.44 -6.42
N ALA A 51 -10.45 -7.85 -5.53
CA ALA A 51 -11.17 -8.62 -4.53
C ALA A 51 -12.10 -9.57 -5.30
N LEU A 52 -11.75 -10.86 -5.37
CA LEU A 52 -12.69 -11.92 -5.74
C LEU A 52 -13.59 -12.21 -4.53
#